data_AF-A0A7C1P078-F1
#
_entry.id   AF-A0A7C1P078-F1
#
_cell.length_a   1.000
_cell.length_b   1.000
_cell.length_c   1.000
_cell.angle_alpha   90.00
_cell.angle_beta   90.00
_cell.angle_gamma   90.00
#
_symmetry.space_group_name_H-M   'P 1'
#
loop_
_entity.id
_entity.type
_entity.pdbx_description
1 polymer ?
#
loop_
_entity_poly.entity_id
_entity_poly.type
_entity_poly.pdbx_seq_one_letter_code
_entity_poly.pdbx_strand_id
1 'polypeptide(L)'
;MDFIKDYRVGGREKYREALRRMSAENGVSLVIDFDDLLSYDRVLADILVESPSVFIESASKAIQQVMMVEDPEYAQKVKTFHARIRRLPESFHVRIRDIRARHLGKLIAVEGIVTKISPVKQELVEAVFRCKTCGHEELVKQEEGSLAKPTQCPECSREGRKSQGFVLVAEKSLFIDVQKFVLQEKPEELPPGQLPRSIEVVVRDDLVDTVRPGDRVTVVGFLRVEEDKKFLKNAPPVYHPYMEANYVEVAAKETLDVEITPEDEKKILELSRREDLEELIVNSIAPSIYGYREVKLAIALLLF
;
A
#
# COMPACT_ATOMS: atom_id res chain seq x y z
N MET A 1 -18.06 -0.13 13.23
CA MET A 1 -18.90 -1.23 12.68
C MET A 1 -20.02 -0.67 11.82
N ASP A 2 -20.69 0.39 12.28
CA ASP A 2 -21.88 0.96 11.63
C ASP A 2 -21.60 1.45 10.21
N PHE A 3 -20.48 2.14 9.97
CA PHE A 3 -20.06 2.53 8.61
C PHE A 3 -20.09 1.37 7.60
N ILE A 4 -19.49 0.22 7.94
CA ILE A 4 -19.39 -0.93 7.03
C ILE A 4 -20.78 -1.54 6.74
N LYS A 5 -21.69 -1.47 7.71
CA LYS A 5 -23.03 -2.07 7.62
C LYS A 5 -24.05 -1.14 6.94
N ASP A 6 -23.95 0.15 7.21
CA ASP A 6 -25.02 1.12 6.95
C ASP A 6 -24.71 2.04 5.76
N TYR A 7 -23.45 2.13 5.33
CA TYR A 7 -23.09 2.99 4.21
C TYR A 7 -23.72 2.51 2.90
N ARG A 8 -24.47 3.41 2.26
CA ARG A 8 -25.25 3.14 1.06
C ARG A 8 -24.95 4.14 -0.04
N VAL A 9 -24.77 3.64 -1.26
CA VAL A 9 -24.62 4.45 -2.48
C VAL A 9 -25.68 4.01 -3.48
N GLY A 10 -26.54 4.93 -3.91
CA GLY A 10 -27.63 4.63 -4.85
C GLY A 10 -28.60 3.54 -4.35
N GLY A 11 -28.80 3.45 -3.03
CA GLY A 11 -29.66 2.43 -2.40
C GLY A 11 -29.01 1.04 -2.22
N ARG A 12 -27.74 0.86 -2.62
CA ARG A 12 -26.99 -0.40 -2.45
C ARG A 12 -26.01 -0.30 -1.29
N GLU A 13 -25.82 -1.42 -0.59
CA GLU A 13 -24.91 -1.52 0.56
C GLU A 13 -23.49 -1.83 0.06
N LYS A 14 -22.79 -0.79 -0.40
CA LYS A 14 -21.49 -0.88 -1.10
C LYS A 14 -20.49 -1.80 -0.40
N TYR A 15 -20.25 -1.59 0.90
CA TYR A 15 -19.25 -2.33 1.67
C TYR A 15 -19.72 -3.73 2.08
N ARG A 16 -21.01 -3.93 2.34
CA ARG A 16 -21.55 -5.28 2.60
C ARG A 16 -21.48 -6.16 1.35
N GLU A 17 -21.81 -5.60 0.17
CA GLU A 17 -21.62 -6.30 -1.11
C GLU A 17 -20.15 -6.61 -1.37
N ALA A 18 -19.24 -5.68 -1.08
CA ALA A 18 -17.80 -5.90 -1.22
C ALA A 18 -17.30 -7.03 -0.29
N LEU A 19 -17.79 -7.11 0.95
CA LEU A 19 -17.46 -8.19 1.88
C LEU A 19 -17.94 -9.56 1.39
N ARG A 20 -19.14 -9.63 0.79
CA ARG A 20 -19.65 -10.88 0.20
C ARG A 20 -18.84 -11.33 -1.01
N ARG A 21 -18.35 -10.39 -1.82
CA ARG A 21 -17.42 -10.71 -2.92
C ARG A 21 -16.08 -11.18 -2.40
N MET A 22 -15.55 -10.48 -1.39
CA MET A 22 -14.30 -10.82 -0.72
C MET A 22 -14.33 -12.26 -0.19
N SER A 23 -15.40 -12.70 0.51
CA SER A 23 -15.49 -14.08 0.98
C SER A 23 -15.64 -15.10 -0.16
N ALA A 24 -16.41 -14.78 -1.20
CA ALA A 24 -16.55 -15.64 -2.38
C ALA A 24 -15.23 -15.85 -3.13
N GLU A 25 -14.34 -14.85 -3.14
CA GLU A 25 -13.02 -14.90 -3.77
C GLU A 25 -11.92 -15.40 -2.81
N ASN A 26 -12.27 -15.76 -1.57
CA ASN A 26 -11.33 -16.08 -0.49
C ASN A 26 -10.31 -14.96 -0.18
N GLY A 27 -10.65 -13.70 -0.45
CA GLY A 27 -9.80 -12.54 -0.15
C GLY A 27 -9.89 -12.12 1.33
N VAL A 28 -8.83 -11.49 1.85
CA VAL A 28 -8.74 -11.07 3.27
C VAL A 28 -8.81 -9.55 3.47
N SER A 29 -8.98 -8.79 2.38
CA SER A 29 -8.90 -7.33 2.38
C SER A 29 -10.20 -6.67 1.94
N LEU A 30 -10.64 -5.67 2.70
CA LEU A 30 -11.70 -4.75 2.30
C LEU A 30 -11.09 -3.40 1.94
N VAL A 31 -11.30 -2.96 0.70
CA VAL A 31 -10.89 -1.63 0.22
C VAL A 31 -11.96 -0.60 0.57
N ILE A 32 -11.55 0.47 1.25
CA ILE A 32 -12.38 1.58 1.72
C ILE A 32 -11.91 2.86 1.05
N ASP A 33 -12.81 3.56 0.37
CA ASP A 33 -12.53 4.86 -0.23
C ASP A 33 -12.57 5.95 0.87
N PHE A 34 -11.57 6.83 0.91
CA PHE A 34 -11.52 7.92 1.89
C PHE A 34 -12.73 8.86 1.79
N ASP A 35 -13.19 9.16 0.58
CA ASP A 35 -14.34 10.05 0.35
C ASP A 35 -15.64 9.49 0.96
N ASP A 36 -15.79 8.17 0.99
CA ASP A 36 -16.93 7.52 1.62
C ASP A 36 -16.90 7.69 3.14
N LEU A 37 -15.71 7.57 3.75
CA LEU A 37 -15.53 7.83 5.19
C LEU A 37 -15.85 9.28 5.51
N LEU A 38 -15.31 10.22 4.72
CA LEU A 38 -15.51 11.66 4.91
C LEU A 38 -16.98 12.08 4.76
N SER A 39 -17.70 11.46 3.83
CA SER A 39 -19.13 11.75 3.60
C SER A 39 -20.03 11.13 4.67
N TYR A 40 -19.66 10.00 5.25
CA TYR A 40 -20.41 9.35 6.32
C TYR A 40 -20.18 10.01 7.68
N ASP A 41 -18.92 10.15 8.10
CA ASP A 41 -18.56 10.73 9.39
C ASP A 41 -17.19 11.42 9.32
N ARG A 42 -17.21 12.75 9.43
CA ARG A 42 -16.00 13.58 9.43
C ARG A 42 -15.07 13.24 10.58
N VAL A 43 -15.59 12.85 11.75
CA VAL A 43 -14.77 12.51 12.91
C VAL A 43 -13.96 11.25 12.62
N LEU A 44 -14.53 10.26 11.92
CA LEU A 44 -13.79 9.07 11.52
C LEU A 44 -12.68 9.40 10.52
N ALA A 45 -12.94 10.30 9.56
CA ALA A 45 -11.93 10.77 8.62
C ALA A 45 -10.79 11.53 9.33
N ASP A 46 -11.11 12.38 10.30
CA ASP A 46 -10.11 13.09 11.10
C ASP A 46 -9.25 12.12 11.92
N ILE A 47 -9.85 11.10 12.54
CA ILE A 47 -9.12 10.04 13.27
C ILE A 47 -8.19 9.25 12.34
N LEU A 48 -8.64 8.93 11.12
CA LEU A 48 -7.80 8.27 10.12
C LEU A 48 -6.58 9.13 9.76
N VAL A 49 -6.72 10.44 9.69
CA VAL A 49 -5.60 11.35 9.40
C VAL A 49 -4.67 11.53 10.60
N GLU A 50 -5.22 11.70 11.80
CA GLU A 50 -4.45 11.96 13.03
C GLU A 50 -3.77 10.71 13.59
N SER A 51 -4.46 9.58 13.58
CA SER A 51 -4.03 8.31 14.18
C SER A 51 -4.36 7.11 13.26
N PRO A 52 -3.75 7.05 12.06
CA PRO A 52 -4.09 6.06 11.04
C PRO A 52 -3.85 4.61 11.49
N SER A 53 -2.81 4.34 12.30
CA SER A 53 -2.50 2.98 12.75
C SER A 53 -3.60 2.42 13.64
N VAL A 54 -4.11 3.25 14.56
CA VAL A 54 -5.22 2.87 15.45
C VAL A 54 -6.49 2.69 14.63
N PHE A 55 -6.76 3.60 13.71
CA PHE A 55 -7.93 3.51 12.83
C PHE A 55 -7.93 2.20 12.03
N ILE A 56 -6.82 1.87 11.36
CA ILE A 56 -6.72 0.69 10.50
C ILE A 56 -6.87 -0.59 11.34
N GLU A 57 -6.25 -0.67 12.53
CA GLU A 57 -6.43 -1.83 13.41
C GLU A 57 -7.89 -1.99 13.86
N SER A 58 -8.55 -0.89 14.24
CA SER A 58 -9.96 -0.89 14.62
C SER A 58 -10.88 -1.25 13.44
N ALA A 59 -10.58 -0.76 12.24
CA ALA A 59 -11.32 -1.07 11.02
C ALA A 59 -11.18 -2.54 10.64
N SER A 60 -9.98 -3.11 10.70
CA SER A 60 -9.72 -4.55 10.50
C SER A 60 -10.51 -5.42 11.48
N LYS A 61 -10.55 -5.06 12.77
CA LYS A 61 -11.38 -5.75 13.78
C LYS A 61 -12.88 -5.63 13.48
N ALA A 62 -13.33 -4.46 13.04
CA ALA A 62 -14.72 -4.25 12.67
C ALA A 62 -15.13 -5.09 11.45
N ILE A 63 -14.24 -5.25 10.46
CA ILE A 63 -14.45 -6.16 9.31
C ILE A 63 -14.63 -7.59 9.81
N GLN A 64 -13.73 -8.07 10.67
CA GLN A 64 -13.83 -9.41 11.24
C GLN A 64 -15.17 -9.64 11.97
N GLN A 65 -15.61 -8.67 12.78
CA GLN A 65 -16.90 -8.76 13.48
C GLN A 65 -18.11 -8.78 12.54
N VAL A 66 -18.07 -8.04 11.43
CA VAL A 66 -19.12 -8.08 10.41
C VAL A 66 -19.11 -9.43 9.68
N MET A 67 -17.93 -9.95 9.34
CA MET A 67 -17.79 -11.25 8.68
C MET A 67 -18.25 -12.40 9.57
N MET A 68 -18.06 -12.34 10.89
CA MET A 68 -18.63 -13.33 11.82
C MET A 68 -20.16 -13.41 11.78
N VAL A 69 -20.85 -12.37 11.28
CA VAL A 69 -22.31 -12.35 11.13
C VAL A 69 -22.74 -12.74 9.71
N GLU A 70 -22.05 -12.22 8.68
CA GLU A 70 -22.41 -12.48 7.28
C GLU A 70 -21.97 -13.88 6.80
N ASP A 71 -20.78 -14.35 7.21
CA ASP A 71 -20.21 -15.65 6.84
C ASP A 71 -19.34 -16.22 7.98
N PRO A 72 -19.97 -16.86 8.98
CA PRO A 72 -19.26 -17.38 10.15
C PRO A 72 -18.24 -18.47 9.82
N GLU A 73 -18.49 -19.29 8.78
CA GLU A 73 -17.58 -20.36 8.39
C GLU A 73 -16.30 -19.80 7.78
N TYR A 74 -16.42 -18.77 6.93
CA TYR A 74 -15.27 -18.09 6.36
C TYR A 74 -14.49 -17.33 7.43
N ALA A 75 -15.18 -16.60 8.31
CA ALA A 75 -14.56 -15.82 9.38
C ALA A 75 -13.78 -16.67 10.40
N GLN A 76 -14.12 -17.94 10.57
CA GLN A 76 -13.36 -18.88 11.43
C GLN A 76 -12.10 -19.42 10.74
N LYS A 77 -12.09 -19.50 9.41
CA LYS A 77 -10.93 -19.96 8.62
C LYS A 77 -9.88 -18.87 8.48
N VAL A 78 -10.31 -17.63 8.30
CA VAL A 78 -9.42 -16.48 8.14
C VAL A 78 -8.98 -15.94 9.49
N LYS A 79 -7.66 -15.88 9.72
CA LYS A 79 -7.09 -15.40 10.98
C LYS A 79 -7.12 -13.87 11.09
N THR A 80 -6.84 -13.18 9.99
CA THR A 80 -6.65 -11.72 9.95
C THR A 80 -7.37 -11.15 8.75
N PHE A 81 -8.11 -10.06 8.97
CA PHE A 81 -8.70 -9.24 7.92
C PHE A 81 -7.99 -7.88 7.87
N HIS A 82 -7.91 -7.29 6.68
CA HIS A 82 -7.23 -6.01 6.48
C HIS A 82 -8.17 -4.93 5.95
N ALA A 83 -8.20 -3.79 6.63
CA ALA A 83 -8.76 -2.56 6.09
C ALA A 83 -7.71 -1.86 5.22
N ARG A 84 -8.04 -1.69 3.93
CA ARG A 84 -7.18 -1.07 2.92
C ARG A 84 -7.78 0.28 2.52
N ILE A 85 -7.07 1.38 2.72
CA ILE A 85 -7.55 2.73 2.45
C ILE A 85 -7.07 3.18 1.07
N ARG A 86 -8.03 3.59 0.24
CA ARG A 86 -7.77 4.08 -1.12
C ARG A 86 -8.25 5.52 -1.30
N ARG A 87 -7.74 6.19 -2.34
CA ARG A 87 -8.14 7.53 -2.78
C ARG A 87 -7.98 8.58 -1.68
N LEU A 88 -6.77 8.67 -1.12
CA LEU A 88 -6.44 9.79 -0.23
C LEU A 88 -6.52 11.11 -1.00
N PRO A 89 -7.00 12.19 -0.36
CA PRO A 89 -7.02 13.53 -0.95
C PRO A 89 -5.62 13.95 -1.41
N GLU A 90 -5.53 14.76 -2.47
CA GLU A 90 -4.26 15.25 -3.03
C GLU A 90 -3.36 15.95 -2.02
N SER A 91 -3.93 16.55 -0.97
CA SER A 91 -3.17 17.17 0.13
C SER A 91 -2.29 16.19 0.92
N PHE A 92 -2.57 14.88 0.83
CA PHE A 92 -1.79 13.80 1.44
C PHE A 92 -0.84 13.12 0.45
N HIS A 93 -0.82 13.56 -0.81
CA HIS A 93 0.15 13.09 -1.79
C HIS A 93 1.48 13.80 -1.55
N VAL A 94 2.53 12.99 -1.39
CA VAL A 94 3.88 13.47 -1.10
C VAL A 94 4.83 12.88 -2.13
N ARG A 95 5.49 13.75 -2.90
CA ARG A 95 6.57 13.33 -3.80
C ARG A 95 7.70 12.70 -2.99
N ILE A 96 8.34 11.66 -3.52
CA ILE A 96 9.42 10.92 -2.84
C ILE A 96 10.52 11.87 -2.33
N ARG A 97 10.91 12.88 -3.11
CA ARG A 97 11.91 13.89 -2.71
C ARG A 97 11.47 14.87 -1.63
N ASP A 98 10.17 15.00 -1.38
CA ASP A 98 9.60 15.89 -0.37
C ASP A 98 9.31 15.18 0.95
N ILE A 99 9.58 13.88 1.05
CA ILE A 99 9.45 13.12 2.30
C ILE A 99 10.39 13.68 3.38
N ARG A 100 9.84 14.01 4.56
CA ARG A 100 10.53 14.62 5.70
C ARG A 100 9.99 14.05 7.01
N ALA A 101 10.68 14.33 8.12
CA ALA A 101 10.32 13.86 9.46
C ALA A 101 8.87 14.16 9.88
N ARG A 102 8.28 15.27 9.39
CA ARG A 102 6.87 15.64 9.66
C ARG A 102 5.83 14.63 9.15
N HIS A 103 6.24 13.71 8.28
CA HIS A 103 5.38 12.66 7.72
C HIS A 103 5.53 11.32 8.48
N LEU A 104 6.47 11.21 9.44
CA LEU A 104 6.66 9.98 10.22
C LEU A 104 5.39 9.60 10.97
N GLY A 105 5.01 8.32 10.87
CA GLY A 105 3.80 7.77 11.49
C GLY A 105 2.48 8.22 10.84
N LYS A 106 2.52 9.12 9.86
CA LYS A 106 1.34 9.58 9.12
C LYS A 106 1.07 8.69 7.91
N LEU A 107 -0.21 8.62 7.53
CA LEU A 107 -0.64 7.98 6.30
C LEU A 107 -0.45 8.98 5.16
N ILE A 108 0.34 8.60 4.15
CA ILE A 108 0.63 9.42 2.97
C ILE A 108 0.43 8.57 1.70
N ALA A 109 0.16 9.25 0.59
CA ALA A 109 0.19 8.64 -0.74
C ALA A 109 1.49 9.04 -1.45
N VAL A 110 2.17 8.08 -2.06
CA VAL A 110 3.42 8.29 -2.80
C VAL A 110 3.33 7.55 -4.13
N GLU A 111 3.62 8.27 -5.21
CA GLU A 111 3.59 7.72 -6.57
C GLU A 111 4.99 7.50 -7.11
N GLY A 112 5.15 6.49 -7.96
CA GLY A 112 6.43 6.21 -8.60
C GLY A 112 6.42 4.98 -9.48
N ILE A 113 7.62 4.56 -9.89
CA ILE A 113 7.86 3.38 -10.71
C ILE A 113 8.59 2.33 -9.87
N VAL A 114 8.11 1.09 -9.90
CA VAL A 114 8.76 -0.03 -9.22
C VAL A 114 10.03 -0.41 -9.98
N THR A 115 11.18 -0.40 -9.30
CA THR A 115 12.49 -0.65 -9.95
C THR A 115 13.11 -1.97 -9.55
N LYS A 116 12.94 -2.37 -8.29
CA LYS A 116 13.51 -3.60 -7.71
C LYS A 116 12.49 -4.23 -6.79
N ILE A 117 12.46 -5.55 -6.76
CA ILE A 117 11.59 -6.34 -5.88
C ILE A 117 12.47 -7.41 -5.21
N SER A 118 12.29 -7.60 -3.91
CA SER A 118 12.93 -8.66 -3.15
C SER A 118 12.20 -9.99 -3.33
N PRO A 119 12.86 -11.15 -3.08
CA PRO A 119 12.11 -12.38 -2.88
C PRO A 119 11.13 -12.24 -1.71
N VAL A 120 10.05 -13.01 -1.77
CA VAL A 120 9.08 -13.15 -0.67
C VAL A 120 9.75 -13.84 0.51
N LYS A 121 9.50 -13.32 1.71
CA LYS A 121 10.00 -13.86 2.99
C LYS A 121 8.85 -14.00 3.98
N GLN A 122 8.98 -14.88 4.95
CA GLN A 122 8.02 -15.04 6.03
C GLN A 122 8.43 -14.22 7.26
N GLU A 123 7.54 -13.39 7.76
CA GLU A 123 7.69 -12.65 9.02
C GLU A 123 6.81 -13.28 10.10
N LEU A 124 7.38 -13.46 11.30
CA LEU A 124 6.67 -13.97 12.47
C LEU A 124 5.89 -12.83 13.13
N VAL A 125 4.57 -12.88 13.11
CA VAL A 125 3.69 -11.82 13.69
C VAL A 125 3.06 -12.22 15.00
N GLU A 126 2.80 -13.51 15.22
CA GLU A 126 2.35 -14.02 16.52
C GLU A 126 3.18 -15.23 16.88
N ALA A 127 3.92 -15.13 17.98
CA ALA A 127 4.80 -16.18 18.46
C ALA A 127 4.13 -16.94 19.60
N VAL A 128 4.01 -18.25 19.48
CA VAL A 128 3.58 -19.11 20.59
C VAL A 128 4.81 -19.59 21.35
N PHE A 129 4.89 -19.22 22.62
CA PHE A 129 5.97 -19.60 23.52
C PHE A 129 5.51 -20.64 24.51
N ARG A 130 6.20 -21.78 24.59
CA ARG A 130 5.95 -22.82 25.59
C ARG A 130 6.92 -22.67 26.77
N CYS A 131 6.38 -22.56 27.97
CA CYS A 131 7.15 -22.59 29.20
C CYS A 131 7.85 -23.94 29.38
N LYS A 132 9.16 -23.94 29.62
CA LYS A 132 9.94 -25.18 29.83
C LYS A 132 9.60 -25.90 31.14
N THR A 133 9.01 -25.20 32.10
CA THR A 133 8.77 -25.75 33.45
C THR A 133 7.39 -26.40 33.58
N CYS A 134 6.32 -25.70 33.17
CA CYS A 134 4.95 -26.21 33.30
C CYS A 134 4.29 -26.60 31.97
N GLY A 135 4.93 -26.32 30.82
CA GLY A 135 4.36 -26.59 29.50
C GLY A 135 3.28 -25.62 29.04
N HIS A 136 2.93 -24.59 29.84
CA HIS A 136 1.96 -23.56 29.45
C HIS A 136 2.40 -22.83 28.17
N GLU A 137 1.46 -22.65 27.25
CA GLU A 137 1.68 -21.94 25.99
C GLU A 137 1.09 -20.53 26.06
N GLU A 138 1.89 -19.55 25.68
CA GLU A 138 1.54 -18.14 25.70
C GLU A 138 1.75 -17.55 24.31
N LEU A 139 0.72 -16.89 23.78
CA LEU A 139 0.77 -16.21 22.48
C LEU A 139 1.21 -14.76 22.69
N VAL A 140 2.28 -14.36 22.01
CA VAL A 140 2.85 -13.01 22.09
C VAL A 140 2.90 -12.41 20.70
N LYS A 141 2.20 -11.29 20.49
CA LYS A 141 2.31 -10.49 19.27
C LYS A 141 3.71 -9.94 19.13
N GLN A 142 4.27 -10.04 17.93
CA GLN A 142 5.61 -9.59 17.63
C GLN A 142 5.57 -8.22 16.99
N GLU A 143 6.57 -7.40 17.32
CA GLU A 143 6.80 -6.12 16.66
C GLU A 143 7.89 -6.30 15.59
N GLU A 144 7.84 -5.45 14.55
CA GLU A 144 8.78 -5.52 13.43
C GLU A 144 10.24 -5.44 13.92
N GLY A 145 11.08 -6.37 13.44
CA GLY A 145 12.51 -6.37 13.70
C GLY A 145 12.97 -6.83 15.09
N SER A 146 12.06 -7.26 15.99
CA SER A 146 12.46 -7.82 17.29
C SER A 146 11.58 -9.01 17.74
N LEU A 147 12.21 -10.02 18.34
CA LEU A 147 11.51 -11.16 18.91
C LEU A 147 11.17 -10.86 20.38
N ALA A 148 9.95 -10.39 20.62
CA ALA A 148 9.40 -10.19 21.95
C ALA A 148 9.12 -11.54 22.62
N LYS A 149 9.70 -11.76 23.80
CA LYS A 149 9.54 -12.98 24.60
C LYS A 149 8.80 -12.68 25.90
N PRO A 150 7.93 -13.58 26.40
CA PRO A 150 7.32 -13.41 27.70
C PRO A 150 8.40 -13.40 28.78
N THR A 151 8.27 -12.46 29.73
CA THR A 151 9.26 -12.30 30.80
C THR A 151 9.02 -13.30 31.94
N GLN A 152 7.76 -13.64 32.21
CA GLN A 152 7.37 -14.56 33.28
C GLN A 152 6.22 -15.43 32.81
N CYS A 153 6.19 -16.69 33.25
CA CYS A 153 5.08 -17.58 32.93
C CYS A 153 3.93 -17.35 33.94
N PRO A 154 2.71 -17.05 33.48
CA PRO A 154 1.58 -16.77 34.37
C PRO A 154 1.24 -17.94 35.29
N GLU A 155 1.30 -19.18 34.77
CA GLU A 155 1.02 -20.39 35.56
C GLU A 155 2.12 -20.67 36.60
N CYS A 156 3.40 -20.58 36.22
CA CYS A 156 4.48 -20.72 37.20
C CYS A 156 4.42 -19.63 38.28
N SER A 157 4.07 -18.40 37.90
CA SER A 157 3.92 -17.29 38.86
C SER A 157 2.77 -17.54 39.84
N ARG A 158 1.64 -18.08 39.38
CA ARG A 158 0.51 -18.47 40.24
C ARG A 158 0.88 -19.58 41.22
N GLU A 159 1.68 -20.54 40.77
CA GLU A 159 2.15 -21.67 41.58
C GLU A 159 3.37 -21.35 42.47
N GLY A 160 3.87 -20.10 42.44
CA GLY A 160 5.08 -19.70 43.19
C GLY A 160 6.38 -20.35 42.69
N ARG A 161 6.40 -20.85 41.45
CA ARG A 161 7.55 -21.51 40.81
C ARG A 161 8.30 -20.56 39.88
N LYS A 162 9.61 -20.75 39.76
CA LYS A 162 10.42 -20.01 38.75
C LYS A 162 10.36 -20.72 37.41
N SER A 163 9.98 -20.00 36.36
CA SER A 163 10.07 -20.48 34.97
C SER A 163 11.52 -20.59 34.53
N GLN A 164 11.89 -21.70 33.90
CA GLN A 164 13.21 -21.93 33.29
C GLN A 164 13.31 -21.34 31.86
N GLY A 165 12.44 -20.39 31.54
CA GLY A 165 12.36 -19.72 30.25
C GLY A 165 11.41 -20.41 29.27
N PHE A 166 11.44 -19.93 28.03
CA PHE A 166 10.46 -20.26 27.01
C PHE A 166 11.12 -20.82 25.75
N VAL A 167 10.39 -21.67 25.04
CA VAL A 167 10.74 -22.19 23.71
C VAL A 167 9.70 -21.70 22.72
N LEU A 168 10.14 -21.18 21.57
CA LEU A 168 9.25 -20.84 20.47
C LEU A 168 8.69 -22.13 19.85
N VAL A 169 7.37 -22.23 19.77
CA VAL A 169 6.63 -23.29 19.07
C VAL A 169 6.26 -22.75 17.70
N ALA A 170 7.14 -22.93 16.73
CA ALA A 170 6.97 -22.37 15.40
C ALA A 170 5.71 -22.90 14.71
N GLU A 171 5.35 -24.16 14.96
CA GLU A 171 4.20 -24.84 14.33
C GLU A 171 2.85 -24.26 14.75
N LYS A 172 2.79 -23.61 15.92
CA LYS A 172 1.58 -22.94 16.43
C LYS A 172 1.62 -21.43 16.24
N SER A 173 2.73 -20.90 15.74
CA SER A 173 2.94 -19.48 15.53
C SER A 173 2.32 -19.02 14.20
N LEU A 174 2.02 -17.73 14.09
CA LEU A 174 1.50 -17.12 12.88
C LEU A 174 2.64 -16.42 12.11
N PHE A 175 2.83 -16.86 10.87
CA PHE A 175 3.71 -16.22 9.90
C PHE A 175 2.86 -15.56 8.82
N ILE A 176 3.33 -14.43 8.32
CA ILE A 176 2.77 -13.76 7.14
C ILE A 176 3.86 -13.57 6.10
N ASP A 177 3.47 -13.54 4.83
CA ASP A 177 4.38 -13.23 3.74
C ASP A 177 4.65 -11.72 3.71
N VAL A 178 5.91 -11.38 3.44
CA VAL A 178 6.43 -10.02 3.36
C VAL A 178 7.34 -9.91 2.16
N GLN A 179 7.18 -8.82 1.43
CA GLN A 179 8.01 -8.51 0.28
C GLN A 179 8.36 -7.02 0.30
N LYS A 180 9.55 -6.70 -0.17
CA LYS A 180 10.03 -5.32 -0.27
C LYS A 180 10.21 -4.95 -1.73
N PHE A 181 9.84 -3.74 -2.10
CA PHE A 181 10.16 -3.19 -3.42
C PHE A 181 10.67 -1.75 -3.32
N VAL A 182 11.40 -1.31 -4.33
CA VAL A 182 11.95 0.05 -4.39
C VAL A 182 11.11 0.88 -5.36
N LEU A 183 10.44 1.89 -4.82
CA LEU A 183 9.67 2.87 -5.57
C LEU A 183 10.56 4.05 -5.92
N GLN A 184 10.67 4.37 -7.21
CA GLN A 184 11.49 5.47 -7.72
C GLN A 184 10.61 6.58 -8.30
N GLU A 185 11.07 7.83 -8.22
CA GLU A 185 10.42 8.97 -8.87
C GLU A 185 10.22 8.74 -10.37
N LYS A 186 9.09 9.23 -10.88
CA LYS A 186 8.76 9.21 -12.30
C LYS A 186 9.73 10.15 -13.06
N PRO A 187 10.28 9.75 -14.23
CA PRO A 187 11.21 10.57 -15.00
C PRO A 187 10.66 11.97 -15.34
N GLU A 188 9.36 12.09 -15.53
CA GLU A 188 8.65 13.32 -15.90
C GLU A 188 8.61 14.34 -14.75
N GLU A 189 8.78 13.89 -13.50
CA GLU A 189 8.78 14.73 -12.30
C GLU A 189 10.19 15.18 -11.87
N LEU A 190 11.24 14.74 -12.59
CA LEU A 190 12.62 14.99 -12.19
C LEU A 190 13.06 16.43 -12.47
N PRO A 191 13.62 17.14 -11.48
CA PRO A 191 14.25 18.42 -11.71
C PRO A 191 15.44 18.28 -12.69
N PRO A 192 15.67 19.25 -13.59
CA PRO A 192 16.77 19.20 -14.54
C PRO A 192 18.12 18.97 -13.85
N GLY A 193 18.86 17.96 -14.32
CA GLY A 193 20.21 17.63 -13.83
C GLY A 193 20.27 16.95 -12.45
N GLN A 194 19.14 16.57 -11.85
CA GLN A 194 19.12 15.83 -10.58
C GLN A 194 18.85 14.34 -10.81
N LEU A 195 19.49 13.50 -10.00
CA LEU A 195 19.23 12.07 -9.99
C LEU A 195 17.84 11.78 -9.38
N PRO A 196 17.15 10.72 -9.84
CA PRO A 196 15.92 10.25 -9.22
C PRO A 196 16.17 9.77 -7.81
N ARG A 197 15.25 10.09 -6.90
CA ARG A 197 15.22 9.51 -5.55
C ARG A 197 14.33 8.28 -5.54
N SER A 198 14.54 7.44 -4.55
CA SER A 198 13.73 6.25 -4.30
C SER A 198 13.49 6.05 -2.82
N ILE A 199 12.44 5.28 -2.52
CA ILE A 199 12.07 4.85 -1.17
C ILE A 199 11.77 3.35 -1.21
N GLU A 200 12.16 2.64 -0.14
CA GLU A 200 11.79 1.24 0.05
C GLU A 200 10.35 1.16 0.54
N VAL A 201 9.55 0.29 -0.07
CA VAL A 201 8.18 0.00 0.31
C VAL A 201 8.10 -1.45 0.76
N VAL A 202 7.48 -1.68 1.91
CA VAL A 202 7.23 -3.01 2.50
C VAL A 202 5.76 -3.33 2.32
N VAL A 203 5.46 -4.44 1.65
CA VAL A 203 4.11 -5.00 1.51
C VAL A 203 4.01 -6.31 2.28
N ARG A 204 2.82 -6.59 2.80
CA ARG A 204 2.52 -7.73 3.67
C ARG A 204 1.25 -8.43 3.21
N ASP A 205 1.22 -9.74 3.44
CA ASP A 205 0.07 -10.61 3.23
C ASP A 205 -0.47 -10.52 1.79
N ASP A 206 -1.73 -10.13 1.59
CA ASP A 206 -2.39 -10.04 0.28
C ASP A 206 -1.79 -9.01 -0.68
N LEU A 207 -0.93 -8.10 -0.21
CA LEU A 207 -0.23 -7.14 -1.06
C LEU A 207 1.07 -7.69 -1.68
N VAL A 208 1.51 -8.88 -1.26
CA VAL A 208 2.71 -9.53 -1.83
C VAL A 208 2.43 -9.98 -3.27
N ASP A 209 3.44 -9.87 -4.14
CA ASP A 209 3.38 -10.22 -5.58
C ASP A 209 2.31 -9.46 -6.39
N THR A 210 1.82 -8.33 -5.87
CA THR A 210 0.85 -7.46 -6.58
C THR A 210 1.50 -6.54 -7.61
N VAL A 211 2.81 -6.32 -7.53
CA VAL A 211 3.56 -5.38 -8.38
C VAL A 211 4.67 -6.06 -9.15
N ARG A 212 5.04 -5.51 -10.30
CA ARG A 212 6.16 -5.96 -11.15
C ARG A 212 7.15 -4.82 -11.40
N PRO A 213 8.43 -5.12 -11.69
CA PRO A 213 9.38 -4.09 -12.10
C PRO A 213 8.91 -3.39 -13.38
N GLY A 214 8.91 -2.05 -13.36
CA GLY A 214 8.41 -1.18 -14.42
C GLY A 214 6.98 -0.69 -14.20
N ASP A 215 6.23 -1.26 -13.25
CA ASP A 215 4.87 -0.81 -12.97
C ASP A 215 4.87 0.59 -12.37
N ARG A 216 3.94 1.42 -12.85
CA ARG A 216 3.60 2.71 -12.26
C ARG A 216 2.59 2.44 -11.14
N VAL A 217 2.93 2.84 -9.93
CA VAL A 217 2.10 2.53 -8.75
C VAL A 217 1.91 3.75 -7.87
N THR A 218 0.74 3.82 -7.25
CA THR A 218 0.41 4.74 -6.16
C THR A 218 0.30 3.93 -4.88
N VAL A 219 1.19 4.20 -3.93
CA VAL A 219 1.24 3.50 -2.64
C VAL A 219 0.63 4.41 -1.58
N VAL A 220 -0.38 3.92 -0.88
CA VAL A 220 -0.92 4.53 0.34
C VAL A 220 -0.36 3.77 1.53
N GLY A 221 0.27 4.46 2.48
CA GLY A 221 0.99 3.79 3.55
C GLY A 221 1.59 4.70 4.60
N PHE A 222 2.23 4.08 5.58
CA PHE A 222 2.84 4.75 6.72
C PHE A 222 4.32 4.99 6.47
N LEU A 223 4.80 6.20 6.76
CA LEU A 223 6.24 6.43 6.80
C LEU A 223 6.81 5.93 8.14
N ARG A 224 7.67 4.92 8.06
CA ARG A 224 8.40 4.32 9.17
C ARG A 224 9.88 4.60 9.03
N VAL A 225 10.64 4.24 10.07
CA VAL A 225 12.10 4.34 10.08
C VAL A 225 12.72 3.07 10.60
N GLU A 226 13.80 2.64 9.97
CA GLU A 226 14.65 1.55 10.45
C GLU A 226 15.98 2.13 10.93
N GLU A 227 16.46 1.67 12.07
CA GLU A 227 17.77 2.07 12.60
C GLU A 227 18.90 1.47 11.77
N ASP A 228 19.83 2.30 11.32
CA ASP A 228 21.04 1.82 10.67
C ASP A 228 22.03 1.29 11.71
N LYS A 229 21.94 -0.02 11.97
CA LYS A 229 22.80 -0.75 12.92
C LYS A 229 24.29 -0.75 12.54
N LYS A 230 24.68 -0.15 11.40
CA LYS A 230 26.07 -0.07 10.94
C LYS A 230 26.86 1.09 11.56
N PHE A 231 26.22 2.03 12.28
CA PHE A 231 26.92 3.16 12.89
C PHE A 231 27.62 2.80 14.22
N LEU A 232 28.83 3.35 14.39
CA LEU A 232 29.76 3.12 15.50
C LEU A 232 29.17 3.53 16.86
N LYS A 233 29.65 2.86 17.93
CA LYS A 233 29.21 2.92 19.34
C LYS A 233 29.09 4.31 20.02
N ASN A 234 29.32 5.44 19.36
CA ASN A 234 29.27 6.79 19.95
C ASN A 234 28.68 7.87 19.01
N ALA A 235 28.02 7.51 17.91
CA ALA A 235 27.32 8.47 17.05
C ALA A 235 25.81 8.48 17.35
N PRO A 236 25.09 9.60 17.15
CA PRO A 236 23.64 9.60 17.15
C PRO A 236 23.11 8.55 16.14
N PRO A 237 22.06 7.81 16.48
CA PRO A 237 21.49 6.80 15.59
C PRO A 237 20.98 7.47 14.31
N VAL A 238 21.37 6.89 13.17
CA VAL A 238 20.88 7.30 11.86
C VAL A 238 19.75 6.37 11.48
N TYR A 239 18.64 6.95 11.02
CA TYR A 239 17.43 6.24 10.66
C TYR A 239 17.16 6.39 9.17
N HIS A 240 16.86 5.26 8.50
CA HIS A 240 16.46 5.26 7.10
C HIS A 240 14.94 5.17 7.00
N PRO A 241 14.28 6.10 6.28
CA PRO A 241 12.85 6.02 6.09
C PRO A 241 12.48 4.91 5.11
N TYR A 242 11.43 4.17 5.43
CA TYR A 242 10.76 3.24 4.52
C TYR A 242 9.25 3.42 4.64
N MET A 243 8.52 2.97 3.64
CA MET A 243 7.07 3.04 3.61
C MET A 243 6.48 1.66 3.88
N GLU A 244 5.63 1.56 4.89
CA GLU A 244 4.80 0.39 5.12
C GLU A 244 3.49 0.56 4.37
N ALA A 245 3.26 -0.24 3.32
CA ALA A 245 2.10 -0.10 2.46
C ALA A 245 0.82 -0.58 3.16
N ASN A 246 -0.18 0.29 3.21
CA ASN A 246 -1.54 -0.10 3.55
C ASN A 246 -2.32 -0.49 2.29
N TYR A 247 -2.12 0.20 1.16
CA TYR A 247 -2.77 -0.11 -0.10
C TYR A 247 -1.83 0.22 -1.27
N VAL A 248 -1.89 -0.58 -2.33
CA VAL A 248 -1.09 -0.37 -3.55
C VAL A 248 -2.05 -0.36 -4.73
N GLU A 249 -2.06 0.73 -5.47
CA GLU A 249 -2.77 0.86 -6.74
C GLU A 249 -1.76 0.75 -7.87
N VAL A 250 -1.86 -0.31 -8.66
CA VAL A 250 -1.09 -0.40 -9.91
C VAL A 250 -1.89 0.36 -10.95
N ALA A 251 -1.33 1.43 -11.48
CA ALA A 251 -1.91 2.08 -12.64
C ALA A 251 -2.02 1.01 -13.73
N ALA A 252 -3.23 0.80 -14.26
CA ALA A 252 -3.38 0.02 -15.48
C ALA A 252 -2.36 0.57 -16.49
N LYS A 253 -1.75 -0.28 -17.32
CA LYS A 253 -0.82 0.19 -18.36
C LYS A 253 -1.56 1.21 -19.21
N GLU A 254 -1.39 2.47 -18.86
CA GLU A 254 -1.89 3.60 -19.61
C GLU A 254 -1.12 3.57 -20.92
N THR A 255 -1.73 3.00 -21.96
CA THR A 255 -2.00 3.85 -23.12
C THR A 255 -2.41 5.18 -22.55
N LEU A 256 -1.62 6.24 -22.75
CA LEU A 256 -1.91 7.60 -22.29
C LEU A 256 -3.41 7.86 -22.47
N ASP A 257 -4.20 7.67 -21.41
CA ASP A 257 -5.66 7.78 -21.49
C ASP A 257 -5.94 9.28 -21.40
N VAL A 258 -5.71 9.94 -22.54
CA VAL A 258 -6.34 11.22 -22.82
C VAL A 258 -7.82 10.90 -22.89
N GLU A 259 -8.60 11.35 -21.91
CA GLU A 259 -10.06 11.27 -21.98
C GLU A 259 -10.52 12.04 -23.23
N ILE A 260 -10.89 11.31 -24.30
CA ILE A 260 -11.38 11.92 -25.54
C ILE A 260 -12.83 12.32 -25.30
N THR A 261 -13.07 13.63 -25.16
CA THR A 261 -14.43 14.16 -25.07
C THR A 261 -15.16 14.04 -26.43
N PRO A 262 -16.51 14.06 -26.47
CA PRO A 262 -17.25 14.09 -27.74
C PRO A 262 -16.84 15.27 -28.64
N GLU A 263 -16.47 16.40 -28.03
CA GLU A 263 -15.93 17.56 -28.74
C GLU A 263 -14.56 17.27 -29.38
N ASP A 264 -13.69 16.53 -28.69
CA ASP A 264 -12.38 16.15 -29.21
C ASP A 264 -12.49 15.09 -30.31
N GLU A 265 -13.41 14.12 -30.18
CA GLU A 265 -13.71 13.16 -31.25
C GLU A 265 -14.11 13.90 -32.54
N LYS A 266 -14.99 14.90 -32.43
CA LYS A 266 -15.41 15.71 -33.57
C LYS A 266 -14.23 16.44 -34.21
N LYS A 267 -13.33 17.05 -33.41
CA LYS A 267 -12.13 17.73 -33.92
C LYS A 267 -11.17 16.76 -34.59
N ILE A 268 -10.97 15.56 -34.02
CA ILE A 268 -10.10 14.52 -34.58
C ILE A 268 -10.64 14.06 -35.94
N LEU A 269 -11.97 13.88 -36.07
CA LEU A 269 -12.62 13.53 -37.34
C LEU A 269 -12.59 14.65 -38.38
N GLU A 270 -12.66 15.92 -37.95
CA GLU A 270 -12.48 17.07 -38.84
C GLU A 270 -11.03 17.18 -39.32
N LEU A 271 -10.05 16.96 -38.43
CA LEU A 271 -8.62 16.96 -38.75
C LEU A 271 -8.24 15.81 -39.69
N SER A 272 -8.79 14.61 -39.50
CA SER A 272 -8.46 13.43 -40.32
C SER A 272 -8.87 13.56 -41.78
N ARG A 273 -9.78 14.47 -42.10
CA ARG A 273 -10.26 14.75 -43.47
C ARG A 273 -9.44 15.79 -44.21
N ARG A 274 -8.46 16.42 -43.56
CA ARG A 274 -7.63 17.44 -44.19
C ARG A 274 -6.63 16.80 -45.15
N GLU A 275 -6.47 17.42 -46.32
CA GLU A 275 -5.48 16.98 -47.33
C GLU A 275 -4.04 17.22 -46.88
N ASP A 276 -3.81 18.22 -46.01
CA ASP A 276 -2.49 18.60 -45.49
C ASP A 276 -2.12 17.93 -44.16
N LEU A 277 -2.83 16.85 -43.77
CA LEU A 277 -2.67 16.20 -42.47
C LEU A 277 -1.24 15.70 -42.21
N GLU A 278 -0.59 15.09 -43.21
CA GLU A 278 0.79 14.62 -43.10
C GLU A 278 1.72 15.78 -42.73
N GLU A 279 1.65 16.88 -43.48
CA GLU A 279 2.50 18.05 -43.23
C GLU A 279 2.23 18.66 -41.87
N LEU A 280 0.98 18.65 -41.43
CA LEU A 280 0.57 19.15 -40.12
C LEU A 280 1.15 18.33 -38.97
N ILE A 281 1.16 17.00 -39.09
CA ILE A 281 1.79 16.09 -38.12
C ILE A 281 3.32 16.26 -38.14
N VAL A 282 3.93 16.31 -39.32
CA VAL A 282 5.38 16.46 -39.46
C VAL A 282 5.85 17.79 -38.87
N ASN A 283 5.11 18.88 -39.10
CA ASN A 283 5.43 20.20 -38.57
C ASN A 283 5.16 20.34 -37.07
N SER A 284 4.26 19.54 -36.49
CA SER A 284 4.01 19.52 -35.05
C SER A 284 5.08 18.78 -34.25
N ILE A 285 5.89 17.94 -34.90
CA ILE A 285 7.05 17.27 -34.28
C ILE A 285 8.23 18.24 -34.18
N ALA A 286 8.64 18.53 -32.94
CA ALA A 286 9.72 19.46 -32.61
C ALA A 286 9.63 20.78 -33.41
N PRO A 287 8.56 21.58 -33.22
CA PRO A 287 8.27 22.76 -34.05
C PRO A 287 9.34 23.86 -33.93
N SER A 288 10.12 23.84 -32.85
CA SER A 288 11.27 24.73 -32.63
C SER A 288 12.48 24.42 -33.51
N ILE A 289 12.52 23.27 -34.19
CA ILE A 289 13.62 22.89 -35.10
C ILE A 289 13.19 23.18 -36.53
N TYR A 290 13.88 24.10 -37.19
CA TYR A 290 13.67 24.41 -38.60
C TYR A 290 14.28 23.33 -39.51
N GLY A 291 13.56 22.95 -40.58
CA GLY A 291 14.01 21.95 -41.54
C GLY A 291 13.80 20.48 -41.10
N TYR A 292 14.63 19.58 -41.64
CA TYR A 292 14.65 18.14 -41.32
C TYR A 292 13.31 17.40 -41.49
N ARG A 293 12.52 17.77 -42.51
CA ARG A 293 11.20 17.18 -42.79
C ARG A 293 11.23 15.65 -42.81
N GLU A 294 12.22 15.05 -43.49
CA GLU A 294 12.35 13.59 -43.61
C GLU A 294 12.58 12.89 -42.26
N VAL A 295 13.38 13.50 -41.38
CA VAL A 295 13.64 12.97 -40.03
C VAL A 295 12.38 13.09 -39.17
N LYS A 296 11.68 14.22 -39.24
CA LYS A 296 10.42 14.44 -38.54
C LYS A 296 9.32 13.48 -39.02
N LEU A 297 9.25 13.23 -40.32
CA LEU A 297 8.35 12.23 -40.91
C LEU A 297 8.70 10.81 -40.46
N ALA A 298 9.98 10.45 -40.44
CA ALA A 298 10.40 9.14 -39.93
C ALA A 298 10.04 8.95 -38.45
N ILE A 299 10.19 9.99 -37.63
CA ILE A 299 9.76 9.97 -36.22
C ILE A 299 8.23 9.82 -36.13
N ALA A 300 7.46 10.55 -36.95
CA ALA A 300 6.01 10.45 -37.00
C ALA A 300 5.56 9.01 -37.26
N LEU A 301 6.13 8.37 -38.29
CA LEU A 301 5.81 7.00 -38.71
C LEU A 301 6.28 5.91 -37.72
N LEU A 302 7.14 6.26 -36.76
CA LEU A 302 7.62 5.33 -35.73
C LEU A 302 6.81 5.42 -34.43
N LEU A 303 6.18 6.58 -34.19
CA LEU A 303 5.35 6.85 -33.01
C LEU A 303 3.92 6.32 -33.15
N PHE A 304 3.42 6.21 -34.38
CA PHE A 304 2.08 5.75 -34.75
C PHE A 304 2.16 4.52 -35.65
#